data_AF-A0A2I0NE86-F1
#
_entry.id   AF-A0A2I0NE86-F1
#
_cell.length_a   1.000
_cell.length_b   1.000
_cell.length_c   1.000
_cell.angle_alpha   90.00
_cell.angle_beta   90.00
_cell.angle_gamma   90.00
#
_symmetry.space_group_name_H-M   'P 1'
#
loop_
_entity.id
_entity.type
_entity.pdbx_description
1 polymer ?
#
loop_
_entity_poly.entity_id
_entity_poly.type
_entity_poly.pdbx_seq_one_letter_code
_entity_poly.pdbx_strand_id
1 'polypeptide(L)'
;MRANMRKIHDYGYKFLFSHPGFVQQLLESFVSMDWVKELNFREMERVNASFIRKSYKNKESDVIYKLFFNDKPIYLYLLIEFQSTVDPGMPFRFFSYIADFYEELGRKTRKMSKHPLIFPVLLYNGDEAWQVPDNIRELIEETHPSLQEYKPSLKYFPVIIRDFPLRTLVKA
;
A
#
# COMPACT_ATOMS: atom_id res chain seq x y z
N MET A 1 -28.07 2.71 -7.66
CA MET A 1 -27.25 2.15 -8.76
C MET A 1 -25.74 2.44 -8.62
N ARG A 2 -25.29 3.67 -8.32
CA ARG A 2 -23.84 4.01 -8.18
C ARG A 2 -23.09 3.21 -7.09
N ALA A 3 -23.69 2.98 -5.94
CA ALA A 3 -23.06 2.22 -4.84
C ALA A 3 -22.79 0.74 -5.17
N ASN A 4 -23.59 0.14 -6.07
CA ASN A 4 -23.46 -1.29 -6.43
C ASN A 4 -22.35 -1.51 -7.46
N MET A 5 -22.12 -0.55 -8.36
CA MET A 5 -21.00 -0.58 -9.32
C MET A 5 -19.65 -0.38 -8.63
N ARG A 6 -19.54 0.54 -7.66
CA ARG A 6 -18.32 0.71 -6.85
C ARG A 6 -17.89 -0.60 -6.19
N LYS A 7 -18.81 -1.30 -5.52
CA LYS A 7 -18.53 -2.61 -4.91
C LYS A 7 -18.06 -3.62 -5.94
N ILE A 8 -18.75 -3.79 -7.07
CA ILE A 8 -18.35 -4.76 -8.12
C ILE A 8 -16.93 -4.47 -8.64
N HIS A 9 -16.57 -3.19 -8.81
CA HIS A 9 -15.23 -2.78 -9.20
C HIS A 9 -14.18 -3.06 -8.11
N ASP A 10 -14.45 -2.68 -6.85
CA ASP A 10 -13.54 -2.95 -5.72
C ASP A 10 -13.27 -4.44 -5.54
N TYR A 11 -14.30 -5.28 -5.63
CA TYR A 11 -14.16 -6.75 -5.61
C TYR A 11 -13.34 -7.26 -6.79
N GLY A 12 -13.53 -6.71 -8.00
CA GLY A 12 -12.80 -7.10 -9.20
C GLY A 12 -11.30 -6.84 -9.09
N TYR A 13 -10.91 -5.68 -8.58
CA TYR A 13 -9.49 -5.34 -8.43
C TYR A 13 -8.84 -5.97 -7.20
N LYS A 14 -9.56 -6.11 -6.09
CA LYS A 14 -9.07 -6.91 -4.97
C LYS A 14 -8.82 -8.36 -5.41
N PHE A 15 -9.69 -8.90 -6.24
CA PHE A 15 -9.50 -10.23 -6.84
C PHE A 15 -8.30 -10.25 -7.77
N LEU A 16 -8.15 -9.26 -8.64
CA LEU A 16 -7.00 -9.12 -9.53
C LEU A 16 -5.69 -9.13 -8.73
N PHE A 17 -5.50 -8.18 -7.82
CA PHE A 17 -4.31 -8.09 -6.98
C PHE A 17 -4.23 -9.14 -5.87
N SER A 18 -5.20 -10.06 -5.78
CA SER A 18 -5.02 -11.28 -4.97
C SER A 18 -4.15 -12.34 -5.64
N HIS A 19 -3.85 -12.18 -6.94
CA HIS A 19 -2.93 -13.06 -7.65
C HIS A 19 -1.52 -12.46 -7.65
N PRO A 20 -0.50 -13.21 -7.19
CA PRO A 20 0.89 -12.77 -7.15
C PRO A 20 1.41 -12.15 -8.45
N GLY A 21 1.08 -12.72 -9.62
CA GLY A 21 1.56 -12.23 -10.91
C GLY A 21 1.20 -10.77 -11.21
N PHE A 22 0.01 -10.32 -10.82
CA PHE A 22 -0.39 -8.92 -11.02
C PHE A 22 0.34 -7.96 -10.10
N VAL A 23 0.70 -8.40 -8.90
CA VAL A 23 1.52 -7.60 -7.97
C VAL A 23 2.94 -7.49 -8.48
N GLN A 24 3.52 -8.57 -9.01
CA GLN A 24 4.82 -8.51 -9.67
C GLN A 24 4.81 -7.51 -10.84
N GLN A 25 3.86 -7.64 -11.76
CA GLN A 25 3.75 -6.73 -12.92
C GLN A 25 3.58 -5.27 -12.49
N LEU A 26 2.76 -5.00 -11.46
CA LEU A 26 2.60 -3.67 -10.90
C LEU A 26 3.94 -3.09 -10.42
N LEU A 27 4.69 -3.87 -9.63
CA LEU A 27 5.97 -3.43 -9.11
C LEU A 27 6.98 -3.19 -10.23
N GLU A 28 7.14 -4.14 -11.15
CA GLU A 28 8.09 -4.04 -12.28
C GLU A 28 7.75 -2.89 -13.24
N SER A 29 6.47 -2.57 -13.43
CA SER A 29 6.04 -1.55 -14.40
C SER A 29 6.04 -0.13 -13.83
N PHE A 30 5.76 0.04 -12.53
CA PHE A 30 5.50 1.37 -11.95
C PHE A 30 6.48 1.79 -10.87
N VAL A 31 7.18 0.83 -10.24
CA VAL A 31 8.13 1.13 -9.18
C VAL A 31 9.55 1.11 -9.75
N SER A 32 10.01 2.28 -10.21
CA SER A 32 11.32 2.45 -10.87
C SER A 32 12.53 2.41 -9.91
N MET A 33 12.41 1.72 -8.77
CA MET A 33 13.47 1.60 -7.77
C MET A 33 14.22 0.29 -7.96
N ASP A 34 15.55 0.32 -7.86
CA ASP A 34 16.38 -0.83 -8.24
C ASP A 34 16.13 -2.08 -7.39
N TRP A 35 15.74 -1.93 -6.12
CA TRP A 35 15.43 -3.06 -5.24
C TRP A 35 14.33 -3.97 -5.78
N VAL A 36 13.43 -3.46 -6.63
CA VAL A 36 12.35 -4.25 -7.25
C VAL A 36 12.91 -5.31 -8.20
N LYS A 37 13.99 -4.99 -8.92
CA LYS A 37 14.65 -5.92 -9.86
C LYS A 37 15.37 -7.06 -9.14
N GLU A 38 15.66 -6.87 -7.86
CA GLU A 38 16.36 -7.81 -6.99
C GLU A 38 15.39 -8.69 -6.16
N LEU A 39 14.08 -8.50 -6.29
CA LEU A 39 13.09 -9.28 -5.55
C LEU A 39 12.98 -10.72 -6.06
N ASN A 40 12.88 -11.66 -5.13
CA ASN A 40 12.46 -13.03 -5.44
C ASN A 40 10.93 -13.14 -5.42
N PHE A 41 10.29 -12.92 -6.57
CA PHE A 41 8.83 -13.03 -6.70
C PHE A 41 8.30 -14.47 -6.55
N ARG A 42 9.15 -15.51 -6.65
CA ARG A 42 8.72 -16.91 -6.51
C ARG A 42 8.29 -17.24 -5.08
N GLU A 43 8.85 -16.53 -4.10
CA GLU A 43 8.55 -16.70 -2.67
C GLU A 43 7.57 -15.64 -2.16
N MET A 44 6.94 -14.88 -3.05
CA MET A 44 5.96 -13.88 -2.66
C MET A 44 4.69 -14.55 -2.09
N GLU A 45 4.29 -14.12 -0.89
CA GLU A 45 3.16 -14.70 -0.16
C GLU A 45 2.11 -13.64 0.17
N ARG A 46 0.84 -13.93 -0.11
CA ARG A 46 -0.25 -13.04 0.28
C ARG A 46 -0.49 -13.13 1.79
N VAL A 47 -0.47 -11.99 2.46
CA VAL A 47 -0.83 -11.88 3.88
C VAL A 47 -2.31 -11.53 3.98
N ASN A 48 -3.06 -12.30 4.77
CA ASN A 48 -4.46 -12.01 4.98
C ASN A 48 -4.62 -10.75 5.85
N ALA A 49 -5.26 -9.71 5.31
CA ALA A 49 -5.46 -8.43 5.97
C ALA A 49 -6.35 -8.53 7.23
N SER A 50 -7.17 -9.57 7.38
CA SER A 50 -7.99 -9.77 8.59
C SER A 50 -7.15 -10.05 9.84
N PHE A 51 -5.85 -10.35 9.66
CA PHE A 51 -4.91 -10.50 10.77
C PHE A 51 -4.53 -9.15 11.39
N ILE A 52 -4.68 -8.02 10.69
CA ILE A 52 -4.31 -6.69 11.19
C ILE A 52 -5.57 -6.00 11.72
N ARG A 53 -5.95 -6.30 12.97
CA ARG A 53 -7.14 -5.77 13.71
C ARG A 53 -8.52 -5.93 13.03
N LYS A 54 -9.60 -6.02 13.84
CA LYS A 54 -10.99 -6.07 13.34
C LYS A 54 -11.43 -4.79 12.60
N SER A 55 -10.79 -3.65 12.87
CA SER A 55 -11.06 -2.36 12.22
C SER A 55 -10.74 -2.34 10.72
N TYR A 56 -9.95 -3.31 10.23
CA TYR A 56 -9.66 -3.48 8.80
C TYR A 56 -10.77 -4.18 8.01
N LYS A 57 -11.77 -4.79 8.68
CA LYS A 57 -12.86 -5.51 7.97
C LYS A 57 -13.65 -4.64 6.99
N ASN A 58 -13.63 -3.32 7.16
CA ASN A 58 -14.35 -2.37 6.31
C ASN A 58 -13.45 -1.69 5.26
N LYS A 59 -12.16 -2.02 5.20
CA LYS A 59 -11.21 -1.52 4.18
C LYS A 59 -11.10 -2.54 3.07
N GLU A 60 -12.18 -2.66 2.31
CA GLU A 60 -12.38 -3.79 1.39
C GLU A 60 -11.32 -3.87 0.28
N SER A 61 -10.59 -2.80 -0.01
CA SER A 61 -9.67 -2.69 -1.15
C SER A 61 -8.17 -2.87 -0.83
N ASP A 62 -7.82 -3.21 0.42
CA ASP A 62 -6.42 -3.36 0.81
C ASP A 62 -5.88 -4.77 0.52
N VAL A 63 -4.63 -4.85 0.07
CA VAL A 63 -3.91 -6.10 -0.24
C VAL A 63 -2.50 -6.04 0.34
N ILE A 64 -2.06 -7.12 0.97
CA ILE A 64 -0.75 -7.19 1.62
C ILE A 64 0.01 -8.40 1.10
N TYR A 65 1.28 -8.19 0.77
CA TYR A 65 2.20 -9.25 0.36
C TYR A 65 3.46 -9.22 1.19
N LYS A 66 3.97 -10.40 1.50
CA LYS A 66 5.33 -10.60 1.99
C LYS A 66 6.22 -10.92 0.80
N LEU A 67 7.30 -10.18 0.68
CA LEU A 67 8.33 -10.25 -0.33
C LEU A 67 9.67 -10.55 0.34
N PHE A 68 10.67 -10.92 -0.46
CA PHE A 68 12.03 -11.16 0.02
C PHE A 68 13.05 -10.39 -0.82
N PHE A 69 13.90 -9.64 -0.13
CA PHE A 69 15.05 -8.94 -0.69
C PHE A 69 16.29 -9.35 0.10
N ASN A 70 17.25 -10.00 -0.55
CA ASN A 70 18.47 -10.53 0.11
C ASN A 70 18.15 -11.31 1.40
N ASP A 71 17.24 -12.29 1.31
CA ASP A 71 16.71 -13.14 2.39
C ASP A 71 16.00 -12.41 3.55
N LYS A 72 15.81 -11.09 3.43
CA LYS A 72 15.09 -10.29 4.43
C LYS A 72 13.65 -10.08 3.97
N PRO A 73 12.67 -10.32 4.85
CA PRO A 73 11.28 -10.04 4.51
C PRO A 73 11.08 -8.53 4.36
N ILE A 74 10.29 -8.16 3.34
CA ILE A 74 9.69 -6.84 3.15
C ILE A 74 8.20 -7.06 2.97
N TYR A 75 7.36 -6.22 3.56
CA TYR A 75 5.94 -6.26 3.30
C TYR A 75 5.54 -5.18 2.32
N LEU A 76 4.84 -5.53 1.25
CA LEU A 76 4.09 -4.57 0.43
C LEU A 76 2.71 -4.38 1.07
N TYR A 77 2.37 -3.12 1.37
CA TYR A 77 1.01 -2.72 1.70
C TYR A 77 0.43 -1.97 0.52
N LEU A 78 -0.49 -2.60 -0.21
CA LEU A 78 -1.15 -2.02 -1.38
C LEU A 78 -2.55 -1.54 -0.99
N LEU A 79 -2.75 -0.23 -1.01
CA LEU A 79 -4.04 0.42 -0.86
C LEU A 79 -4.56 0.77 -2.25
N ILE A 80 -5.80 0.40 -2.55
CA ILE A 80 -6.37 0.57 -3.88
C ILE A 80 -7.58 1.51 -3.83
N GLU A 81 -7.53 2.62 -4.58
CA GLU A 81 -8.59 3.64 -4.67
C GLU A 81 -9.01 3.86 -6.14
N PHE A 82 -10.17 3.29 -6.53
CA PHE A 82 -10.77 3.50 -7.85
C PHE A 82 -11.98 4.42 -7.78
N GLN A 83 -12.07 5.39 -8.69
CA GLN A 83 -13.25 6.27 -8.81
C GLN A 83 -13.69 6.94 -7.49
N SER A 84 -12.74 7.05 -6.55
CA SER A 84 -12.83 7.84 -5.32
C SER A 84 -12.35 9.26 -5.64
N THR A 85 -13.00 10.25 -5.04
CA THR A 85 -12.45 11.61 -4.97
C THR A 85 -11.10 11.56 -4.26
N VAL A 86 -10.21 12.49 -4.59
CA VAL A 86 -8.93 12.60 -3.88
C VAL A 86 -9.20 12.76 -2.37
N ASP A 87 -8.52 11.97 -1.54
CA ASP A 87 -8.63 12.00 -0.08
C ASP A 87 -7.40 12.72 0.50
N PRO A 88 -7.53 13.99 0.96
CA PRO A 88 -6.41 14.72 1.56
C PRO A 88 -5.85 14.06 2.84
N GLY A 89 -6.62 13.17 3.48
CA GLY A 89 -6.21 12.42 4.66
C GLY A 89 -5.40 11.15 4.34
N MET A 90 -5.12 10.86 3.07
CA MET A 90 -4.41 9.64 2.66
C MET A 90 -3.08 9.39 3.40
N PRO A 91 -2.22 10.41 3.66
CA PRO A 91 -0.98 10.19 4.40
C PRO A 91 -1.24 9.70 5.84
N PHE A 92 -2.24 10.28 6.52
CA PHE A 92 -2.63 9.86 7.87
C PHE A 92 -3.28 8.46 7.90
N ARG A 93 -3.99 8.08 6.83
CA ARG A 93 -4.49 6.72 6.65
C ARG A 93 -3.33 5.74 6.59
N PHE A 94 -2.35 5.95 5.71
CA PHE A 94 -1.15 5.09 5.67
C PHE A 94 -0.43 5.06 7.02
N PHE A 95 -0.27 6.20 7.69
CA PHE A 95 0.37 6.23 9.00
C PHE A 95 -0.31 5.32 10.03
N SER A 96 -1.63 5.41 10.12
CA SER A 96 -2.42 4.55 11.01
C SER A 96 -2.30 3.08 10.62
N TYR A 97 -2.32 2.80 9.31
CA TYR A 97 -2.36 1.43 8.80
C TYR A 97 -1.04 0.70 9.03
N ILE A 98 0.06 1.40 8.74
CA ILE A 98 1.42 0.89 8.95
C ILE A 98 1.73 0.72 10.44
N ALA A 99 1.29 1.66 11.29
CA ALA A 99 1.42 1.51 12.75
C ALA A 99 0.67 0.27 13.28
N ASP A 100 -0.59 0.08 12.86
CA ASP A 100 -1.38 -1.11 13.22
C ASP A 100 -0.70 -2.41 12.76
N PHE A 101 -0.08 -2.40 11.57
CA PHE A 101 0.61 -3.57 11.05
C PHE A 101 1.88 -3.88 11.84
N TYR A 102 2.69 -2.88 12.19
CA TYR A 102 3.85 -3.10 13.06
C TYR A 102 3.47 -3.64 14.44
N GLU A 103 2.37 -3.13 15.04
CA GLU A 103 1.87 -3.65 16.31
C GLU A 103 1.53 -5.15 16.21
N GLU A 104 0.85 -5.57 15.15
CA GLU A 104 0.48 -6.97 14.93
C GLU A 104 1.71 -7.87 14.68
N LEU A 105 2.70 -7.38 13.92
CA LEU A 105 3.97 -8.11 13.74
C LEU A 105 4.65 -8.33 15.09
N GLY A 106 4.73 -7.31 15.94
CA GLY A 106 5.34 -7.40 17.28
C GLY A 106 4.66 -8.41 18.20
N ARG A 107 3.34 -8.55 18.13
CA ARG A 107 2.60 -9.55 18.92
C ARG A 107 2.98 -10.98 18.56
N LYS A 108 3.26 -11.25 17.29
CA LYS A 108 3.63 -12.59 16.79
C LYS A 108 5.11 -12.90 16.98
N THR A 109 5.98 -11.89 16.92
CA THR A 109 7.43 -12.06 16.96
C THR A 109 8.03 -11.42 18.20
N ARG A 110 7.82 -12.01 19.38
CA ARG A 110 8.30 -11.51 20.67
C ARG A 110 9.83 -11.37 20.81
N LYS A 111 10.62 -11.76 19.80
CA LYS A 111 12.10 -11.83 19.85
C LYS A 111 12.82 -11.03 18.75
N MET A 112 12.13 -10.23 17.94
CA MET A 112 12.77 -9.44 16.89
C MET A 112 13.30 -8.11 17.44
N SER A 113 14.57 -7.80 17.20
CA SER A 113 15.19 -6.51 17.56
C SER A 113 14.83 -5.38 16.59
N LYS A 114 14.41 -5.72 15.36
CA LYS A 114 13.95 -4.79 14.32
C LYS A 114 12.81 -5.43 13.54
N HIS A 115 11.82 -4.63 13.14
CA HIS A 115 10.74 -5.11 12.27
C HIS A 115 11.14 -5.08 10.79
N PRO A 116 10.56 -5.97 9.97
CA PRO A 116 10.67 -5.91 8.51
C PRO A 116 10.14 -4.58 7.97
N LEU A 117 10.73 -4.04 6.91
CA LEU A 117 10.22 -2.84 6.25
C LEU A 117 8.82 -3.11 5.68
N ILE A 118 7.90 -2.16 5.86
CA ILE A 118 6.63 -2.14 5.15
C ILE A 118 6.70 -1.02 4.09
N PHE A 119 6.58 -1.40 2.83
CA PHE A 119 6.53 -0.51 1.67
C PHE A 119 5.07 -0.19 1.32
N PRO A 120 4.57 1.02 1.61
CA PRO A 120 3.19 1.39 1.32
C PRO A 120 3.07 1.90 -0.11
N VAL A 121 2.11 1.36 -0.86
CA VAL A 121 1.80 1.74 -2.23
C VAL A 121 0.33 2.14 -2.31
N LEU A 122 0.08 3.30 -2.91
CA LEU A 122 -1.26 3.71 -3.30
C LEU A 122 -1.43 3.39 -4.79
N LEU A 123 -2.45 2.63 -5.14
CA LEU A 123 -2.91 2.49 -6.51
C LEU A 123 -4.12 3.39 -6.72
N TYR A 124 -3.95 4.45 -7.49
CA TYR A 124 -4.99 5.44 -7.74
C TYR A 124 -5.35 5.50 -9.23
N ASN A 125 -6.64 5.40 -9.52
CA ASN A 125 -7.19 5.56 -10.87
C ASN A 125 -8.56 6.28 -10.79
N GLY A 126 -8.57 7.41 -10.09
CA GLY A 126 -9.72 8.32 -10.07
C GLY A 126 -9.61 9.39 -11.15
N ASP A 127 -10.72 10.09 -11.38
CA ASP A 127 -10.84 11.10 -12.45
C ASP A 127 -10.06 12.38 -12.15
N GLU A 128 -9.81 12.67 -10.86
CA GLU A 128 -9.09 13.85 -10.41
C GLU A 128 -7.57 13.61 -10.41
N ALA A 129 -6.77 14.64 -10.68
CA ALA A 129 -5.33 14.51 -10.56
C ALA A 129 -4.93 14.33 -9.08
N TRP A 130 -4.06 13.35 -8.79
CA TRP A 130 -3.53 13.17 -7.44
C TRP A 130 -2.60 14.33 -7.06
N GLN A 131 -2.98 15.11 -6.05
CA GLN A 131 -2.24 16.30 -5.57
C GLN A 131 -1.89 16.22 -4.07
N VAL A 132 -2.14 15.07 -3.42
CA VAL A 132 -1.91 14.91 -1.99
C VAL A 132 -0.42 14.61 -1.75
N PRO A 133 0.23 15.28 -0.79
CA PRO A 133 1.57 14.93 -0.34
C PRO A 133 1.75 13.43 -0.09
N ASP A 134 2.94 12.92 -0.38
CA ASP A 134 3.23 11.49 -0.20
C ASP A 134 3.82 11.15 1.18
N ASN A 135 4.06 12.16 2.01
CA ASN A 135 4.58 12.02 3.37
C ASN A 135 3.77 12.82 4.39
N ILE A 136 3.41 12.19 5.52
CA ILE A 136 2.71 12.87 6.64
C ILE A 136 3.44 14.10 7.16
N ARG A 137 4.77 14.14 7.02
CA ARG A 137 5.60 15.25 7.54
C ARG A 137 5.20 16.58 6.92
N GLU A 138 4.73 16.57 5.67
CA GLU A 138 4.29 17.74 4.91
C GLU A 138 2.92 18.25 5.37
N LEU A 139 2.14 17.43 6.09
CA LEU A 139 0.84 17.81 6.63
C LEU A 139 0.89 18.30 8.09
N ILE A 140 2.09 18.35 8.69
CA ILE A 140 2.28 18.74 10.08
C ILE A 140 2.96 20.11 10.11
N GLU A 141 2.33 21.05 10.80
CA GLU A 141 2.80 22.42 10.94
C GLU A 141 4.22 22.49 11.54
N GLU A 142 5.01 23.45 11.07
CA GLU A 142 6.31 23.74 11.65
C GLU A 142 6.15 24.78 12.75
N THR A 143 6.46 24.40 13.99
CA THR A 143 6.28 25.27 15.15
C THR A 143 7.60 25.85 15.64
N HIS A 144 8.58 25.00 15.93
CA HIS A 144 9.90 25.42 16.41
C HIS A 144 11.01 24.49 15.87
N PRO A 145 12.20 25.01 15.48
CA PRO A 145 13.29 24.18 14.95
C PRO A 145 13.71 23.02 15.86
N SER A 146 13.68 23.22 17.18
CA SER A 146 14.01 22.14 18.15
C SER A 146 12.96 21.02 18.21
N LEU A 147 11.77 21.21 17.63
CA LEU A 147 10.71 20.20 17.61
C LEU A 147 10.70 19.37 16.32
N GLN A 148 11.61 19.64 15.38
CA GLN A 148 11.64 19.00 14.07
C GLN A 148 11.85 17.48 14.14
N GLU A 149 12.58 16.98 15.13
CA GLU A 149 12.80 15.54 15.32
C GLU A 149 11.53 14.77 15.77
N TYR A 150 10.57 15.48 16.38
CA TYR A 150 9.32 14.88 16.85
C TYR A 150 8.25 14.82 15.76
N LYS A 151 8.47 15.46 14.60
CA LYS A 151 7.58 15.34 13.45
C LYS A 151 7.74 13.92 12.86
N PRO A 152 6.68 13.08 12.86
CA PRO A 152 6.75 11.76 12.27
C PRO A 152 6.97 11.86 10.76
N SER A 153 7.56 10.83 10.18
CA SER A 153 7.79 10.71 8.74
C SER A 153 7.40 9.32 8.29
N LEU A 154 6.46 9.25 7.35
CA LEU A 154 6.07 8.03 6.67
C LEU A 154 5.70 8.43 5.25
N LYS A 155 6.49 7.94 4.29
CA LYS A 155 6.26 8.11 2.86
C LYS A 155 5.53 6.90 2.30
N TYR A 156 4.52 7.11 1.45
CA TYR A 156 3.96 6.09 0.57
C TYR A 156 4.36 6.35 -0.88
N PHE A 157 4.26 5.33 -1.73
CA PHE A 157 4.56 5.44 -3.15
C PHE A 157 3.26 5.49 -3.97
N PRO A 158 2.90 6.63 -4.58
CA PRO A 158 1.72 6.72 -5.43
C PRO A 158 1.98 6.15 -6.82
N VAL A 159 1.15 5.18 -7.21
CA VAL A 159 1.01 4.68 -8.59
C VAL A 159 -0.26 5.28 -9.16
N ILE A 160 -0.11 6.32 -9.98
CA ILE A 160 -1.22 7.04 -10.61
C ILE A 160 -1.46 6.48 -12.00
N ILE A 161 -2.56 5.77 -12.14
CA ILE A 161 -3.02 5.22 -13.40
C ILE A 161 -4.09 6.15 -13.95
N ARG A 162 -3.94 6.60 -15.20
CA ARG A 162 -4.98 7.38 -15.90
C ARG A 162 -5.82 6.54 -16.86
N ASP A 163 -5.26 5.43 -17.32
CA ASP A 163 -5.93 4.41 -18.13
C ASP A 163 -5.22 3.07 -17.89
N PHE A 164 -5.77 2.23 -17.02
CA PHE A 164 -5.51 0.79 -17.10
C PHE A 164 -6.65 0.17 -17.88
N PRO A 165 -6.48 -0.12 -19.18
CA PRO A 165 -7.28 -1.18 -19.74
C PRO A 165 -6.97 -2.42 -18.89
N LEU A 166 -7.98 -3.04 -18.27
CA LEU A 166 -7.86 -4.40 -17.71
C LEU A 166 -7.17 -5.35 -18.72
N ARG A 167 -7.27 -5.05 -20.01
CA ARG A 167 -6.63 -5.71 -21.16
C ARG A 167 -5.10 -5.68 -21.12
N THR A 168 -4.47 -4.67 -20.52
CA THR A 168 -3.00 -4.58 -20.38
C THR A 168 -2.46 -5.61 -19.39
N LEU A 169 -3.31 -6.06 -18.46
CA LEU A 169 -2.97 -7.08 -17.47
C LEU A 169 -3.19 -8.52 -18.00
N VAL A 170 -4.12 -8.72 -18.94
CA VAL A 170 -4.49 -10.05 -19.45
C VAL A 170 -3.57 -10.54 -20.59
N LYS A 171 -2.53 -9.78 -20.96
CA LYS A 171 -1.52 -10.21 -21.93
C LYS A 171 -0.20 -10.59 -21.25
N ALA A 172 -0.21 -11.68 -20.50
CA ALA A 172 0.98 -12.45 -20.14
C ALA A 172 0.58 -13.91 -19.95
#